data_AF-M7ALR5-F1
#
_entry.id   AF-M7ALR5-F1
#
_cell.length_a   1.000
_cell.length_b   1.000
_cell.length_c   1.000
_cell.angle_alpha   90.00
_cell.angle_beta   90.00
_cell.angle_gamma   90.00
#
_symmetry.space_group_name_H-M   'P 1'
#
loop_
_entity.id
_entity.type
_entity.pdbx_description
1 polymer ?
#
loop_
_entity_poly.entity_id
_entity_poly.type
_entity_poly.pdbx_seq_one_letter_code
_entity_poly.pdbx_strand_id
1 'polypeptide(L)'
;NLQNSLVEYARSTKKLVRNMMDDQQSSLDYLSNQVSELMNRVLLLNAEVLRKHLDPLPYKAVQSHGLDCTDIKDTIGSVAKTPSGLYIIHPEGSNYPYEVLCDMDFKGGGWTVIQKRTDGVIDFQRNWSEYLDGFGDLSGDFWLGLRKVFLILNQKTTSFMLYVGLESEHDTYAYASYDNFWLEDEACSFKIHLGRYSGTAGDAFRGYRKEDNQNAMPFSTFDLDNDGCNPVCYLQEQPVKSCSNFSDNTGWWFNQCGLANLNGVHRFTGKFLATGIHWDTWAENNKPIRIKSVSMKIRRTYNPYFK
;
A
#
# COMPACT_ATOMS: atom_id res chain seq x y z
N ASN A 1 73.52 -23.45 -20.80
CA ASN A 1 72.91 -24.67 -20.22
C ASN A 1 71.37 -24.55 -20.25
N LEU A 2 70.79 -24.34 -21.44
CA LEU A 2 69.39 -23.93 -21.66
C LEU A 2 68.38 -25.05 -21.30
N GLN A 3 68.80 -26.30 -21.48
CA GLN A 3 67.98 -27.49 -21.25
C GLN A 3 67.61 -27.68 -19.77
N ASN A 4 68.52 -27.38 -18.84
CA ASN A 4 68.24 -27.45 -17.41
C ASN A 4 67.24 -26.38 -16.96
N SER A 5 67.33 -25.16 -17.52
CA SER A 5 66.41 -24.06 -17.22
C SER A 5 64.98 -24.36 -17.72
N LEU A 6 64.84 -24.99 -18.89
CA LEU A 6 63.54 -25.44 -19.42
C LEU A 6 62.90 -26.53 -18.55
N VAL A 7 63.69 -27.46 -18.01
CA VAL A 7 63.20 -28.52 -17.11
C VAL A 7 62.76 -27.94 -15.76
N GLU A 8 63.49 -26.98 -15.21
CA GLU A 8 63.09 -26.28 -13.98
C GLU A 8 61.83 -25.45 -14.16
N TYR A 9 61.71 -24.72 -15.28
CA TYR A 9 60.51 -23.97 -15.63
C TYR A 9 59.29 -24.91 -15.75
N ALA A 10 59.42 -26.03 -16.49
CA ALA A 10 58.35 -27.01 -16.63
C ALA A 10 57.91 -27.62 -15.28
N ARG A 11 58.86 -27.90 -14.37
CA ARG A 11 58.55 -28.37 -13.02
C ARG A 11 57.83 -27.31 -12.18
N SER A 12 58.29 -26.06 -12.25
CA SER A 12 57.69 -24.94 -11.54
C SER A 12 56.25 -24.70 -12.00
N THR A 13 56.01 -24.66 -13.31
CA THR A 13 54.67 -24.49 -13.89
C THR A 13 53.75 -25.66 -13.54
N LYS A 14 54.25 -26.90 -13.57
CA LYS A 14 53.46 -28.07 -13.14
C LYS A 14 53.08 -28.02 -11.66
N LYS A 15 53.97 -27.52 -10.81
CA LYS A 15 53.70 -27.32 -9.38
C LYS A 15 52.66 -26.22 -9.17
N LEU A 16 52.79 -25.10 -9.88
CA LEU A 16 51.83 -24.00 -9.83
C LEU A 16 50.42 -24.45 -10.24
N VAL A 17 50.30 -25.17 -11.36
CA VAL A 17 49.00 -25.68 -11.85
C VAL A 17 48.38 -26.67 -10.86
N ARG A 18 49.18 -27.56 -10.25
CA ARG A 18 48.68 -28.47 -9.21
C ARG A 18 48.15 -27.71 -7.99
N ASN A 19 48.92 -26.75 -7.47
CA ASN A 19 48.48 -25.93 -6.35
C ASN A 19 47.19 -25.17 -6.66
N MET A 20 47.07 -24.60 -7.88
CA MET A 20 45.85 -23.92 -8.31
C MET A 20 44.64 -24.86 -8.39
N MET A 21 44.81 -26.10 -8.86
CA MET A 21 43.73 -27.10 -8.86
C MET A 21 43.33 -27.49 -7.43
N ASP A 22 44.29 -27.64 -6.53
CA ASP A 22 44.03 -27.98 -5.12
C ASP A 22 43.26 -26.83 -4.41
N ASP A 23 43.63 -25.57 -4.68
CA ASP A 23 42.92 -24.38 -4.16
C ASP A 23 41.49 -24.27 -4.73
N GLN A 24 41.31 -24.55 -6.02
CA GLN A 24 39.98 -24.59 -6.64
C GLN A 24 39.11 -25.70 -6.07
N GLN A 25 39.68 -26.89 -5.84
CA GLN A 25 38.96 -28.01 -5.23
C GLN A 25 38.52 -27.67 -3.81
N SER A 26 39.40 -27.10 -2.99
CA SER A 26 39.09 -26.64 -1.63
C SER A 26 37.95 -25.61 -1.63
N SER A 27 37.97 -24.67 -2.58
CA SER A 27 36.93 -23.65 -2.73
C SER A 27 35.57 -24.26 -3.13
N LEU A 28 35.56 -25.24 -4.03
CA LEU A 28 34.36 -25.98 -4.41
C LEU A 28 33.79 -26.78 -3.25
N ASP A 29 34.64 -27.45 -2.47
CA ASP A 29 34.22 -28.22 -1.30
C ASP A 29 33.60 -27.30 -0.23
N TYR A 30 34.19 -26.12 -0.01
CA TYR A 30 33.62 -25.10 0.89
C TYR A 30 32.24 -24.63 0.42
N LEU A 31 32.10 -24.29 -0.86
CA LEU A 31 30.82 -23.85 -1.44
C LEU A 31 29.76 -24.95 -1.36
N SER A 32 30.12 -26.20 -1.64
CA SER A 32 29.23 -27.36 -1.55
C SER A 32 28.70 -27.56 -0.11
N ASN A 33 29.56 -27.39 0.88
CA ASN A 33 29.18 -27.44 2.30
C ASN A 33 28.22 -26.30 2.66
N GLN A 34 28.47 -25.07 2.17
CA GLN A 34 27.57 -23.93 2.39
C GLN A 34 26.19 -24.16 1.76
N VAL A 35 26.14 -24.70 0.53
CA VAL A 35 24.86 -25.03 -0.14
C VAL A 35 24.10 -26.10 0.64
N SER A 36 24.79 -27.13 1.13
CA SER A 36 24.18 -28.20 1.92
C SER A 36 23.64 -27.69 3.26
N GLU A 37 24.36 -26.79 3.94
CA GLU A 37 23.88 -26.13 5.15
C GLU A 37 22.64 -25.28 4.87
N LEU A 38 22.67 -24.50 3.79
CA LEU A 38 21.53 -23.66 3.39
C LEU A 38 20.31 -24.50 3.03
N MET A 39 20.49 -25.59 2.28
CA MET A 39 19.40 -26.53 1.96
C MET A 39 18.79 -27.13 3.22
N ASN A 40 19.60 -27.52 4.21
CA ASN A 40 19.09 -28.01 5.50
C ASN A 40 18.31 -26.93 6.26
N ARG A 41 18.78 -25.67 6.26
CA ARG A 41 18.05 -24.54 6.87
C ARG A 41 16.71 -24.30 6.18
N VAL A 42 16.67 -24.33 4.84
CA VAL A 42 15.42 -24.20 4.06
C VAL A 42 14.47 -25.36 4.34
N LEU A 43 15.00 -26.59 4.45
CA LEU A 43 14.18 -27.77 4.75
C LEU A 43 13.57 -27.69 6.15
N LEU A 44 14.33 -27.21 7.14
CA LEU A 44 13.84 -26.97 8.50
C LEU A 44 12.78 -25.85 8.53
N LEU A 45 13.01 -24.73 7.83
CA LEU A 45 12.04 -23.65 7.71
C LEU A 45 10.75 -24.13 7.00
N ASN A 46 10.87 -24.92 5.94
CA ASN A 46 9.71 -25.52 5.27
C ASN A 46 8.96 -26.47 6.18
N ALA A 47 9.65 -27.27 7.00
CA ALA A 47 9.03 -28.14 7.99
C ALA A 47 8.32 -27.33 9.09
N GLU A 48 8.88 -26.20 9.55
CA GLU A 48 8.23 -25.29 10.49
C GLU A 48 6.98 -24.63 9.89
N VAL A 49 7.05 -24.18 8.63
CA VAL A 49 5.90 -23.62 7.90
C VAL A 49 4.81 -24.67 7.73
N LEU A 50 5.17 -25.91 7.36
CA LEU A 50 4.21 -27.00 7.21
C LEU A 50 3.61 -27.42 8.55
N ARG A 51 4.40 -27.38 9.64
CA ARG A 51 3.93 -27.67 11.00
C ARG A 51 2.94 -26.61 11.50
N LYS A 52 3.17 -25.33 11.20
CA LYS A 52 2.17 -24.26 11.42
C LYS A 52 0.88 -24.47 10.62
N HIS A 53 0.93 -25.22 9.52
CA HIS A 53 -0.25 -25.59 8.73
C HIS A 53 -0.96 -26.88 9.20
N LEU A 54 -0.27 -27.75 9.95
CA LEU A 54 -0.74 -29.09 10.33
C LEU A 54 -1.09 -29.26 11.82
N ASP A 55 -0.79 -28.28 12.67
CA ASP A 55 -1.39 -28.19 13.99
C ASP A 55 -2.71 -27.43 13.87
N PRO A 56 -3.89 -28.09 13.82
CA PRO A 56 -5.13 -27.42 14.16
C PRO A 56 -5.06 -27.17 15.66
N LEU A 57 -4.38 -26.08 16.05
CA LEU A 57 -4.77 -25.34 17.24
C LEU A 57 -6.29 -25.31 17.21
N PRO A 58 -7.01 -25.63 18.32
CA PRO A 58 -8.44 -25.45 18.34
C PRO A 58 -8.67 -24.03 17.85
N TYR A 59 -9.34 -23.90 16.71
CA TYR A 59 -9.64 -22.61 16.09
C TYR A 59 -10.60 -21.94 17.06
N LYS A 60 -10.05 -21.41 18.16
CA LYS A 60 -10.69 -20.34 18.92
C LYS A 60 -10.86 -19.29 17.85
N ALA A 61 -12.13 -19.10 17.45
CA ALA A 61 -12.49 -18.02 16.57
C ALA A 61 -11.71 -16.80 17.04
N VAL A 62 -10.87 -16.25 16.17
CA VAL A 62 -10.05 -15.09 16.50
C VAL A 62 -11.02 -14.03 16.99
N GLN A 63 -11.01 -13.78 18.29
CA GLN A 63 -12.01 -12.93 18.90
C GLN A 63 -11.71 -11.51 18.41
N SER A 64 -12.66 -10.94 17.68
CA SER A 64 -12.52 -9.55 17.23
C SER A 64 -12.50 -8.63 18.44
N HIS A 65 -11.74 -7.56 18.33
CA HIS A 65 -11.65 -6.53 19.36
C HIS A 65 -12.83 -5.55 19.27
N GLY A 66 -13.47 -5.46 18.11
CA GLY A 66 -14.62 -4.61 17.84
C GLY A 66 -14.99 -4.60 16.35
N LEU A 67 -15.96 -3.76 16.00
CA LEU A 67 -16.44 -3.58 14.63
C LEU A 67 -15.47 -2.75 13.76
N ASP A 68 -14.83 -1.75 14.36
CA ASP A 68 -13.80 -0.91 13.76
C ASP A 68 -12.94 -0.27 14.86
N CYS A 69 -11.92 0.51 14.47
CA CYS A 69 -11.03 1.15 15.45
C CYS A 69 -11.76 2.15 16.37
N THR A 70 -12.86 2.76 15.94
CA THR A 70 -13.64 3.66 16.81
C THR A 70 -14.37 2.87 17.88
N ASP A 71 -15.02 1.76 17.50
CA ASP A 71 -15.69 0.85 18.42
C ASP A 71 -14.72 0.24 19.45
N ILE A 72 -13.53 -0.18 19.00
CA ILE A 72 -12.45 -0.65 19.88
C ILE A 72 -12.05 0.45 20.86
N LYS A 73 -11.83 1.68 20.37
CA LYS A 73 -11.47 2.81 21.22
C LYS A 73 -12.55 3.05 22.27
N ASP A 74 -13.83 3.07 21.90
CA ASP A 74 -14.88 3.46 22.83
C ASP A 74 -15.20 2.34 23.84
N THR A 75 -15.06 1.09 23.44
CA THR A 75 -15.26 -0.07 24.31
C THR A 75 -14.08 -0.27 25.28
N ILE A 76 -12.85 -0.36 24.76
CA ILE A 76 -11.65 -0.62 25.58
C ILE A 76 -11.17 0.66 26.29
N GLY A 77 -11.30 1.81 25.63
CA GLY A 77 -10.90 3.12 26.15
C GLY A 77 -11.68 3.55 27.39
N SER A 78 -12.85 2.95 27.62
CA SER A 78 -13.63 3.14 28.85
C SER A 78 -12.95 2.53 30.09
N VAL A 79 -12.04 1.56 29.90
CA VAL A 79 -11.35 0.82 30.95
C VAL A 79 -9.88 1.22 31.06
N ALA A 80 -9.17 1.39 29.94
CA ALA A 80 -7.75 1.72 29.91
C ALA A 80 -7.37 2.47 28.62
N LYS A 81 -6.22 3.15 28.60
CA LYS A 81 -5.73 3.79 27.37
C LYS A 81 -5.46 2.72 26.30
N THR A 82 -6.18 2.81 25.18
CA THR A 82 -5.99 1.94 24.01
C THR A 82 -4.79 2.44 23.17
N PRO A 83 -3.70 1.68 23.02
CA PRO A 83 -2.54 2.11 22.24
C PRO A 83 -2.78 2.01 20.73
N SER A 84 -2.07 2.82 19.93
CA SER A 84 -2.03 2.62 18.48
C SER A 84 -1.34 1.30 18.14
N GLY A 85 -1.81 0.59 17.10
CA GLY A 85 -1.26 -0.70 16.73
C GLY A 85 -2.18 -1.53 15.86
N LEU A 86 -1.82 -2.80 15.67
CA LEU A 86 -2.63 -3.76 14.91
C LEU A 86 -3.75 -4.30 15.79
N TYR A 87 -4.95 -4.30 15.22
CA TYR A 87 -6.15 -4.85 15.86
C TYR A 87 -6.92 -5.69 14.86
N ILE A 88 -7.67 -6.64 15.40
CA ILE A 88 -8.55 -7.50 14.61
C ILE A 88 -9.97 -6.99 14.75
N ILE A 89 -10.57 -6.59 13.63
CA ILE A 89 -11.95 -6.09 13.57
C ILE A 89 -12.86 -7.09 12.87
N HIS A 90 -14.16 -7.01 13.15
CA HIS A 90 -15.18 -7.79 12.44
C HIS A 90 -16.36 -6.88 12.06
N PRO A 91 -16.25 -6.09 10.98
CA PRO A 91 -17.34 -5.21 10.55
C PRO A 91 -18.60 -5.98 10.21
N GLU A 92 -19.75 -5.32 10.34
CA GLU A 92 -21.04 -5.88 9.95
C GLU A 92 -21.03 -6.37 8.48
N GLY A 93 -21.58 -7.55 8.24
CA GLY A 93 -21.63 -8.14 6.90
C GLY A 93 -20.32 -8.80 6.42
N SER A 94 -19.22 -8.69 7.19
CA SER A 94 -18.01 -9.45 6.89
C SER A 94 -18.15 -10.92 7.27
N ASN A 95 -17.71 -11.82 6.40
CA ASN A 95 -17.72 -13.27 6.64
C ASN A 95 -16.65 -13.71 7.67
N TYR A 96 -15.56 -12.95 7.79
CA TYR A 96 -14.45 -13.26 8.68
C TYR A 96 -13.85 -11.98 9.30
N PRO A 97 -13.28 -12.08 10.52
CA PRO A 97 -12.52 -10.99 11.11
C PRO A 97 -11.19 -10.79 10.38
N TYR A 98 -10.67 -9.57 10.37
CA TYR A 98 -9.38 -9.26 9.73
C TYR A 98 -8.61 -8.16 10.47
N GLU A 99 -7.29 -8.15 10.25
CA GLU A 99 -6.38 -7.21 10.89
C GLU A 99 -6.40 -5.84 10.19
N VAL A 100 -6.32 -4.78 10.99
CA VAL A 100 -6.20 -3.38 10.58
C VAL A 100 -5.22 -2.64 11.47
N LEU A 101 -4.61 -1.58 10.94
CA LEU A 101 -3.85 -0.62 11.75
C LEU A 101 -4.81 0.42 12.34
N CYS A 102 -4.89 0.47 13.67
CA CYS A 102 -5.61 1.51 14.39
C CYS A 102 -4.66 2.59 14.91
N ASP A 103 -4.97 3.84 14.59
CA ASP A 103 -4.32 5.03 15.17
C ASP A 103 -5.21 5.58 16.28
N MET A 104 -4.79 5.33 17.51
CA MET A 104 -5.52 5.65 18.75
C MET A 104 -5.03 6.93 19.42
N ASP A 105 -3.89 7.47 18.97
CA ASP A 105 -3.30 8.69 19.54
C ASP A 105 -3.66 9.94 18.72
N PHE A 106 -3.81 9.82 17.40
CA PHE A 106 -4.07 10.97 16.52
C PHE A 106 -5.48 11.55 16.67
N LYS A 107 -5.59 12.86 16.95
CA LYS A 107 -6.85 13.63 16.99
C LYS A 107 -8.00 12.92 17.75
N GLY A 108 -7.68 12.39 18.92
CA GLY A 108 -8.65 11.68 19.77
C GLY A 108 -8.86 10.22 19.39
N GLY A 109 -8.05 9.64 18.50
CA GLY A 109 -7.99 8.22 18.22
C GLY A 109 -9.22 7.66 17.48
N GLY A 110 -9.26 6.32 17.41
CA GLY A 110 -10.32 5.56 16.78
C GLY A 110 -10.23 5.49 15.26
N TRP A 111 -9.07 5.82 14.68
CA TRP A 111 -8.87 5.85 13.24
C TRP A 111 -8.46 4.48 12.71
N THR A 112 -9.17 3.97 11.71
CA THR A 112 -8.75 2.82 10.91
C THR A 112 -7.94 3.33 9.72
N VAL A 113 -6.67 2.94 9.61
CA VAL A 113 -5.83 3.31 8.46
C VAL A 113 -6.15 2.38 7.29
N ILE A 114 -6.48 2.95 6.13
CA ILE A 114 -6.89 2.20 4.93
C ILE A 114 -5.83 2.21 3.83
N GLN A 115 -4.93 3.19 3.86
CA GLN A 115 -3.77 3.29 2.99
C GLN A 115 -2.64 4.01 3.71
N LYS A 116 -1.41 3.55 3.49
CA LYS A 116 -0.21 4.22 3.98
C LYS A 116 0.91 4.10 2.95
N ARG A 117 1.61 5.22 2.70
CA ARG A 117 2.82 5.31 1.87
C ARG A 117 3.90 6.07 2.63
N THR A 118 5.09 5.51 2.75
CA THR A 118 6.20 6.07 3.52
C THR A 118 7.53 5.92 2.83
N ASP A 119 7.91 4.72 2.39
CA ASP A 119 9.23 4.42 1.84
C ASP A 119 9.21 3.94 0.38
N GLY A 120 8.05 3.53 -0.13
CA GLY A 120 7.89 3.05 -1.50
C GLY A 120 8.47 1.65 -1.73
N VAL A 121 8.64 0.84 -0.67
CA VAL A 121 9.09 -0.55 -0.79
C VAL A 121 8.02 -1.43 -1.42
N ILE A 122 6.74 -1.17 -1.11
CA ILE A 122 5.62 -1.91 -1.67
C ILE A 122 5.16 -1.27 -2.97
N ASP A 123 5.04 -2.11 -3.99
CA ASP A 123 4.53 -1.73 -5.30
C ASP A 123 2.99 -1.62 -5.30
N PHE A 124 2.48 -0.51 -5.86
CA PHE A 124 1.07 -0.18 -6.03
C PHE A 124 0.58 -0.34 -7.48
N GLN A 125 1.45 -0.83 -8.38
CA GLN A 125 1.13 -1.22 -9.76
C GLN A 125 0.39 -2.56 -9.79
N ARG A 126 -0.81 -2.58 -9.20
CA ARG A 126 -1.57 -3.79 -8.86
C ARG A 126 -2.84 -3.91 -9.70
N ASN A 127 -3.23 -5.14 -9.99
CA ASN A 127 -4.42 -5.42 -10.78
C ASN A 127 -5.72 -5.23 -9.95
N TRP A 128 -6.87 -5.32 -10.61
CA TRP A 128 -8.18 -5.16 -9.97
C TRP A 128 -8.34 -6.07 -8.75
N SER A 129 -8.07 -7.36 -8.91
CA SER A 129 -8.24 -8.36 -7.85
C SER A 129 -7.37 -8.05 -6.62
N GLU A 130 -6.13 -7.60 -6.82
CA GLU A 130 -5.24 -7.21 -5.73
C GLU A 130 -5.75 -5.95 -5.01
N TYR A 131 -6.32 -4.96 -5.73
CA TYR A 131 -6.95 -3.79 -5.12
C TYR A 131 -8.24 -4.13 -4.36
N LEU A 132 -8.97 -5.18 -4.77
CA LEU A 132 -10.13 -5.68 -4.05
C LEU A 132 -9.75 -6.28 -2.69
N ASP A 133 -8.74 -7.15 -2.68
CA ASP A 133 -8.36 -7.96 -1.52
C ASP A 133 -7.42 -7.20 -0.57
N GLY A 134 -6.60 -6.29 -1.10
CA GLY A 134 -5.57 -5.56 -0.38
C GLY A 134 -4.18 -6.15 -0.53
N PHE A 135 -3.16 -5.33 -0.29
CA PHE A 135 -1.75 -5.71 -0.44
C PHE A 135 -0.84 -4.84 0.44
N GLY A 136 0.41 -5.28 0.61
CA GLY A 136 1.43 -4.61 1.42
C GLY A 136 1.50 -5.13 2.85
N ASP A 137 2.11 -4.33 3.74
CA ASP A 137 2.34 -4.65 5.14
C ASP A 137 1.72 -3.56 6.03
N LEU A 138 0.84 -3.93 6.95
CA LEU A 138 0.19 -2.99 7.88
C LEU A 138 1.19 -2.22 8.78
N SER A 139 2.42 -2.74 8.93
CA SER A 139 3.52 -2.06 9.61
C SER A 139 4.23 -1.02 8.73
N GLY A 140 4.14 -1.14 7.40
CA GLY A 140 4.81 -0.31 6.40
C GLY A 140 3.82 0.31 5.41
N ASP A 141 4.11 0.17 4.12
CA ASP A 141 3.26 0.63 3.02
C ASP A 141 2.18 -0.42 2.70
N PHE A 142 0.92 0.01 2.59
CA PHE A 142 -0.18 -0.92 2.30
C PHE A 142 -1.42 -0.25 1.71
N TRP A 143 -2.25 -1.08 1.09
CA TRP A 143 -3.64 -0.82 0.72
C TRP A 143 -4.53 -1.87 1.37
N LEU A 144 -5.50 -1.45 2.18
CA LEU A 144 -6.30 -2.39 2.99
C LEU A 144 -7.15 -3.36 2.13
N GLY A 145 -7.59 -2.90 0.95
CA GLY A 145 -8.48 -3.64 0.05
C GLY A 145 -9.88 -3.02 -0.01
N LEU A 146 -10.39 -2.81 -1.23
CA LEU A 146 -11.68 -2.15 -1.47
C LEU A 146 -12.84 -2.89 -0.79
N ARG A 147 -12.85 -4.23 -0.82
CA ARG A 147 -13.92 -5.03 -0.18
C ARG A 147 -13.94 -4.82 1.33
N LYS A 148 -12.77 -4.81 1.97
CA LYS A 148 -12.65 -4.55 3.42
C LYS A 148 -13.09 -3.13 3.75
N VAL A 149 -12.59 -2.14 3.02
CA VAL A 149 -12.95 -0.73 3.21
C VAL A 149 -14.46 -0.50 3.03
N PHE A 150 -15.06 -1.08 1.99
CA PHE A 150 -16.51 -1.03 1.75
C PHE A 150 -17.32 -1.56 2.93
N LEU A 151 -16.94 -2.73 3.47
CA LEU A 151 -17.63 -3.33 4.62
C LEU A 151 -17.49 -2.48 5.90
N ILE A 152 -16.35 -1.82 6.11
CA ILE A 152 -16.18 -0.90 7.24
C ILE A 152 -17.10 0.32 7.09
N LEU A 153 -17.12 0.94 5.92
CA LEU A 153 -17.82 2.21 5.68
C LEU A 153 -19.34 2.08 5.64
N ASN A 154 -19.87 0.92 5.24
CA ASN A 154 -21.29 0.71 5.00
C ASN A 154 -21.99 -0.09 6.12
N GLN A 155 -21.43 -0.07 7.34
CA GLN A 155 -22.10 -0.64 8.52
C GLN A 155 -23.38 0.14 8.85
N LYS A 156 -24.43 -0.57 9.29
CA LYS A 156 -25.75 0.04 9.48
C LYS A 156 -25.71 1.15 10.52
N THR A 157 -26.47 2.22 10.29
CA THR A 157 -26.62 3.35 11.23
C THR A 157 -25.33 4.10 11.58
N THR A 158 -24.26 3.90 10.80
CA THR A 158 -22.99 4.60 10.98
C THR A 158 -22.70 5.50 9.78
N SER A 159 -21.87 6.53 10.00
CA SER A 159 -21.29 7.35 8.94
C SER A 159 -19.82 7.51 9.25
N PHE A 160 -18.96 7.57 8.24
CA PHE A 160 -17.52 7.70 8.41
C PHE A 160 -17.04 9.04 7.87
N MET A 161 -15.93 9.52 8.42
CA MET A 161 -15.15 10.60 7.82
C MET A 161 -13.85 10.04 7.26
N LEU A 162 -13.38 10.63 6.16
CA LEU A 162 -12.05 10.40 5.60
C LEU A 162 -11.09 11.50 6.08
N TYR A 163 -9.87 11.11 6.40
CA TYR A 163 -8.75 12.01 6.63
C TYR A 163 -7.55 11.54 5.82
N VAL A 164 -7.02 12.45 5.00
CA VAL A 164 -5.81 12.31 4.21
C VAL A 164 -4.74 13.19 4.84
N GLY A 165 -3.68 12.59 5.35
CA GLY A 165 -2.51 13.31 5.86
C GLY A 165 -1.37 13.26 4.85
N LEU A 166 -0.77 14.41 4.55
CA LEU A 166 0.29 14.58 3.58
C LEU A 166 1.54 15.16 4.25
N GLU A 167 2.70 14.63 3.89
CA GLU A 167 4.02 15.15 4.29
C GLU A 167 4.87 15.37 3.04
N SER A 168 5.53 16.52 2.97
CA SER A 168 6.40 16.87 1.83
C SER A 168 7.83 16.36 2.03
N GLU A 169 8.64 16.38 0.97
CA GLU A 169 10.09 16.15 1.06
C GLU A 169 10.84 17.15 1.97
N HIS A 170 10.25 18.33 2.23
CA HIS A 170 10.80 19.38 3.10
C HIS A 170 10.12 19.43 4.48
N ASP A 171 9.52 18.32 4.92
CA ASP A 171 8.88 18.17 6.24
C ASP A 171 7.78 19.21 6.55
N THR A 172 7.13 19.74 5.51
CA THR A 172 5.86 20.47 5.61
C THR A 172 4.67 19.51 5.57
N TYR A 173 3.60 19.84 6.29
CA TYR A 173 2.44 18.98 6.45
C TYR A 173 1.17 19.66 5.96
N ALA A 174 0.31 18.89 5.31
CA ALA A 174 -1.03 19.32 4.94
C ALA A 174 -2.04 18.19 5.13
N TYR A 175 -3.32 18.52 5.10
CA TYR A 175 -4.36 17.52 5.17
C TYR A 175 -5.60 17.89 4.36
N ALA A 176 -6.35 16.86 3.99
CA ALA A 176 -7.69 16.95 3.44
C ALA A 176 -8.60 16.02 4.23
N SER A 177 -9.78 16.50 4.63
CA SER A 177 -10.76 15.71 5.36
C SER A 177 -12.14 15.89 4.76
N TYR A 178 -12.90 14.80 4.73
CA TYR A 178 -14.23 14.76 4.16
C TYR A 178 -15.18 14.09 5.16
N ASP A 179 -16.26 14.77 5.53
CA ASP A 179 -17.35 14.12 6.26
C ASP A 179 -18.13 13.16 5.33
N ASN A 180 -18.97 12.29 5.91
CA ASN A 180 -19.85 11.37 5.18
C ASN A 180 -19.19 10.64 3.99
N PHE A 181 -18.04 10.02 4.26
CA PHE A 181 -17.29 9.20 3.31
C PHE A 181 -17.87 7.79 3.24
N TRP A 182 -18.18 7.33 2.04
CA TRP A 182 -18.64 5.97 1.79
C TRP A 182 -18.30 5.53 0.35
N LEU A 183 -18.41 4.22 0.10
CA LEU A 183 -18.19 3.61 -1.22
C LEU A 183 -19.43 2.85 -1.65
N GLU A 184 -19.76 2.90 -2.94
CA GLU A 184 -20.71 1.95 -3.54
C GLU A 184 -20.12 0.52 -3.57
N ASP A 185 -20.94 -0.46 -3.92
CA ASP A 185 -20.52 -1.86 -3.99
C ASP A 185 -19.63 -2.20 -5.21
N GLU A 186 -19.22 -3.46 -5.29
CA GLU A 186 -18.40 -3.98 -6.40
C GLU A 186 -19.12 -3.90 -7.76
N ALA A 187 -20.45 -4.01 -7.79
CA ALA A 187 -21.25 -3.89 -9.02
C ALA A 187 -21.21 -2.48 -9.60
N CYS A 188 -21.03 -1.48 -8.73
CA CYS A 188 -20.79 -0.09 -9.09
C CYS A 188 -19.29 0.27 -9.13
N SER A 189 -18.39 -0.72 -9.17
CA SER A 189 -16.93 -0.52 -9.18
C SER A 189 -16.42 0.37 -8.03
N PHE A 190 -17.00 0.23 -6.84
CA PHE A 190 -16.59 0.97 -5.64
C PHE A 190 -16.52 2.49 -5.82
N LYS A 191 -17.54 3.08 -6.45
CA LYS A 191 -17.64 4.55 -6.62
C LYS A 191 -17.45 5.27 -5.29
N ILE A 192 -16.59 6.30 -5.32
CA ILE A 192 -16.26 7.08 -4.14
C ILE A 192 -17.30 8.17 -3.87
N HIS A 193 -17.72 8.34 -2.62
CA HIS A 193 -18.57 9.44 -2.24
C HIS A 193 -17.97 10.22 -1.07
N LEU A 194 -17.78 11.52 -1.28
CA LEU A 194 -17.17 12.45 -0.35
C LEU A 194 -18.17 13.54 0.06
N GLY A 195 -18.34 13.75 1.36
CA GLY A 195 -19.09 14.88 1.93
C GLY A 195 -18.25 16.16 1.98
N ARG A 196 -18.59 17.07 2.90
CA ARG A 196 -17.97 18.39 3.00
C ARG A 196 -16.49 18.31 3.28
N TYR A 197 -15.73 19.10 2.53
CA TYR A 197 -14.29 19.22 2.65
C TYR A 197 -13.90 20.15 3.82
N SER A 198 -12.81 19.80 4.50
CA SER A 198 -12.04 20.67 5.39
C SER A 198 -10.57 20.28 5.31
N GLY A 199 -9.67 21.25 5.14
CA GLY A 199 -8.25 20.93 5.03
C GLY A 199 -7.38 22.12 4.68
N THR A 200 -6.06 21.89 4.69
CA THR A 200 -5.03 22.85 4.26
C THR A 200 -4.39 22.46 2.92
N ALA A 201 -4.68 21.27 2.40
CA ALA A 201 -4.12 20.76 1.15
C ALA A 201 -4.87 21.21 -0.12
N GLY A 202 -5.97 21.95 0.02
CA GLY A 202 -6.98 22.11 -1.05
C GLY A 202 -7.75 20.80 -1.34
N ASP A 203 -8.84 20.91 -2.10
CA ASP A 203 -9.73 19.78 -2.41
C ASP A 203 -9.39 19.17 -3.78
N ALA A 204 -8.32 18.37 -3.85
CA ALA A 204 -7.87 17.77 -5.11
C ALA A 204 -8.85 16.73 -5.69
N PHE A 205 -9.62 16.04 -4.85
CA PHE A 205 -10.67 15.13 -5.34
C PHE A 205 -11.74 15.87 -6.15
N ARG A 206 -12.09 17.11 -5.79
CA ARG A 206 -13.05 17.90 -6.58
C ARG A 206 -12.39 18.73 -7.68
N GLY A 207 -11.13 19.10 -7.46
CA GLY A 207 -10.33 19.89 -8.38
C GLY A 207 -10.91 21.27 -8.67
N TYR A 208 -10.50 21.86 -9.81
CA TYR A 208 -10.90 23.21 -10.20
C TYR A 208 -11.95 23.22 -11.31
N ARG A 209 -11.96 22.17 -12.14
CA ARG A 209 -12.85 22.01 -13.30
C ARG A 209 -13.71 20.77 -13.13
N LYS A 210 -14.75 20.65 -13.95
CA LYS A 210 -15.70 19.53 -13.86
C LYS A 210 -15.03 18.19 -14.17
N GLU A 211 -14.11 18.18 -15.13
CA GLU A 211 -13.32 17.03 -15.55
C GLU A 211 -12.28 16.57 -14.52
N ASP A 212 -11.89 17.45 -13.59
CA ASP A 212 -10.96 17.13 -12.51
C ASP A 212 -11.67 16.36 -11.37
N ASN A 213 -13.00 16.43 -11.31
CA ASN A 213 -13.77 15.92 -10.18
C ASN A 213 -13.81 14.40 -10.18
N GLN A 214 -13.16 13.82 -9.17
CA GLN A 214 -13.05 12.40 -8.87
C GLN A 214 -14.15 11.91 -7.90
N ASN A 215 -14.94 12.81 -7.30
CA ASN A 215 -16.09 12.41 -6.48
C ASN A 215 -17.16 11.74 -7.36
N ALA A 216 -17.79 10.69 -6.84
CA ALA A 216 -18.73 9.80 -7.53
C ALA A 216 -18.13 9.03 -8.72
N MET A 217 -16.81 9.02 -8.88
CA MET A 217 -16.14 8.23 -9.91
C MET A 217 -15.90 6.80 -9.44
N PRO A 218 -16.00 5.80 -10.33
CA PRO A 218 -15.66 4.42 -10.02
C PRO A 218 -14.14 4.26 -9.86
N PHE A 219 -13.74 3.21 -9.13
CA PHE A 219 -12.35 2.80 -9.07
C PHE A 219 -11.93 2.17 -10.39
N SER A 220 -10.69 2.40 -10.82
CA SER A 220 -10.13 1.81 -12.03
C SER A 220 -8.72 1.31 -11.78
N THR A 221 -8.34 0.25 -12.47
CA THR A 221 -6.98 -0.32 -12.52
C THR A 221 -6.58 -0.53 -13.99
N PHE A 222 -5.33 -0.91 -14.24
CA PHE A 222 -4.82 -1.02 -15.60
C PHE A 222 -5.49 -2.14 -16.40
N ASP A 223 -6.02 -3.14 -15.71
CA ASP A 223 -6.75 -4.30 -16.25
C ASP A 223 -8.28 -4.14 -16.20
N LEU A 224 -8.80 -3.12 -15.52
CA LEU A 224 -10.22 -2.77 -15.50
C LEU A 224 -10.42 -1.25 -15.54
N ASP A 225 -10.70 -0.76 -16.74
CA ASP A 225 -10.88 0.66 -17.00
C ASP A 225 -12.35 1.10 -16.79
N ASN A 226 -12.58 1.90 -15.75
CA ASN A 226 -13.87 2.53 -15.47
C ASN A 226 -13.75 4.07 -15.51
N ASP A 227 -12.66 4.63 -16.03
CA ASP A 227 -12.37 6.05 -15.90
C ASP A 227 -13.16 6.93 -16.90
N GLY A 228 -13.00 8.24 -16.77
CA GLY A 228 -13.71 9.24 -17.57
C GLY A 228 -13.12 9.48 -18.97
N CYS A 229 -12.01 8.83 -19.33
CA CYS A 229 -11.30 9.02 -20.60
C CYS A 229 -11.78 8.06 -21.69
N ASN A 230 -13.07 8.07 -22.02
CA ASN A 230 -13.65 7.20 -23.05
C ASN A 230 -14.09 7.98 -24.30
N PRO A 231 -13.52 7.74 -25.50
CA PRO A 231 -12.42 6.79 -25.79
C PRO A 231 -11.02 7.37 -25.52
N VAL A 232 -10.90 8.70 -25.43
CA VAL A 232 -9.66 9.45 -25.20
C VAL A 232 -10.00 10.77 -24.50
N CYS A 233 -9.19 11.16 -23.52
CA CYS A 233 -9.11 12.52 -23.00
C CYS A 233 -7.72 13.11 -23.33
N TYR A 234 -7.54 14.43 -23.14
CA TYR A 234 -6.26 15.09 -23.40
C TYR A 234 -5.70 15.71 -22.12
N LEU A 235 -4.54 15.24 -21.68
CA LEU A 235 -3.79 15.80 -20.56
C LEU A 235 -2.47 16.35 -21.06
N GLN A 236 -2.25 17.66 -20.89
CA GLN A 236 -1.04 18.34 -21.39
C GLN A 236 -0.76 18.03 -22.87
N GLU A 237 -1.80 18.07 -23.70
CA GLU A 237 -1.78 17.76 -25.14
C GLU A 237 -1.45 16.28 -25.48
N GLN A 238 -1.29 15.42 -24.48
CA GLN A 238 -1.13 13.98 -24.68
C GLN A 238 -2.49 13.26 -24.68
N PRO A 239 -2.78 12.42 -25.69
CA PRO A 239 -3.97 11.59 -25.69
C PRO A 239 -3.85 10.49 -24.63
N VAL A 240 -4.78 10.44 -23.69
CA VAL A 240 -4.87 9.44 -22.64
C VAL A 240 -6.10 8.58 -22.88
N LYS A 241 -5.88 7.27 -23.03
CA LYS A 241 -6.94 6.26 -23.20
C LYS A 241 -7.39 5.62 -21.89
N SER A 242 -6.49 5.55 -20.92
CA SER A 242 -6.71 4.99 -19.60
C SER A 242 -5.76 5.68 -18.63
N CYS A 243 -6.32 6.22 -17.57
CA CYS A 243 -5.63 6.95 -16.52
C CYS A 243 -4.79 6.06 -15.65
N SER A 244 -5.22 4.81 -15.44
CA SER A 244 -4.40 3.84 -14.72
C SER A 244 -3.13 3.54 -15.51
N ASN A 245 -3.23 3.21 -16.80
CA ASN A 245 -2.08 3.01 -17.67
C ASN A 245 -1.17 4.26 -17.76
N PHE A 246 -1.78 5.45 -17.83
CA PHE A 246 -1.03 6.71 -17.84
C PHE A 246 -0.32 6.99 -16.50
N SER A 247 -0.91 6.56 -15.39
CA SER A 247 -0.38 6.72 -14.03
C SER A 247 0.45 5.50 -13.60
N ASP A 248 1.20 4.94 -14.55
CA ASP A 248 2.10 3.80 -14.35
C ASP A 248 1.40 2.56 -13.76
N ASN A 249 0.21 2.22 -14.26
CA ASN A 249 -0.59 1.06 -13.85
C ASN A 249 -1.08 1.06 -12.40
N THR A 250 -1.25 2.24 -11.79
CA THR A 250 -1.77 2.37 -10.42
C THR A 250 -3.30 2.41 -10.39
N GLY A 251 -3.90 1.94 -9.30
CA GLY A 251 -5.35 1.93 -9.13
C GLY A 251 -5.85 3.14 -8.36
N TRP A 252 -6.92 3.79 -8.84
CA TRP A 252 -7.51 4.96 -8.19
C TRP A 252 -8.93 5.27 -8.68
N TRP A 253 -9.60 6.22 -8.03
CA TRP A 253 -10.84 6.83 -8.51
C TRP A 253 -10.53 7.90 -9.57
N PHE A 254 -10.26 7.45 -10.79
CA PHE A 254 -9.93 8.34 -11.91
C PHE A 254 -11.21 8.88 -12.57
N ASN A 255 -11.19 10.17 -12.96
CA ASN A 255 -12.12 10.76 -13.94
C ASN A 255 -11.39 10.93 -15.28
N GLN A 256 -11.18 12.17 -15.75
CA GLN A 256 -10.12 12.46 -16.71
C GLN A 256 -8.77 12.54 -15.99
N CYS A 257 -8.47 11.42 -15.32
CA CYS A 257 -7.45 11.16 -14.31
C CYS A 257 -7.68 11.94 -13.02
N GLY A 258 -7.84 13.26 -13.09
CA GLY A 258 -8.08 14.12 -11.94
C GLY A 258 -6.79 14.70 -11.36
N LEU A 259 -6.89 15.28 -10.17
CA LEU A 259 -5.82 16.05 -9.52
C LEU A 259 -5.25 15.39 -8.25
N ALA A 260 -5.74 14.21 -7.90
CA ALA A 260 -5.18 13.38 -6.85
C ALA A 260 -4.92 11.97 -7.35
N ASN A 261 -3.75 11.42 -7.04
CA ASN A 261 -3.49 9.98 -7.04
C ASN A 261 -2.47 9.69 -5.94
N LEU A 262 -2.94 9.12 -4.84
CA LEU A 262 -2.08 8.79 -3.69
C LEU A 262 -1.42 7.42 -3.82
N ASN A 263 -1.78 6.65 -4.86
CA ASN A 263 -1.26 5.33 -5.14
C ASN A 263 -0.10 5.34 -6.14
N GLY A 264 0.27 6.52 -6.67
CA GLY A 264 1.40 6.71 -7.57
C GLY A 264 2.74 6.19 -7.07
N VAL A 265 3.73 6.20 -7.95
CA VAL A 265 5.08 5.69 -7.67
C VAL A 265 5.85 6.67 -6.78
N HIS A 266 6.58 6.15 -5.78
CA HIS A 266 7.30 6.98 -4.80
C HIS A 266 8.53 7.67 -5.43
N ARG A 267 9.29 6.96 -6.26
CA ARG A 267 10.51 7.48 -6.91
C ARG A 267 10.21 7.99 -8.32
N PHE A 268 9.95 9.28 -8.41
CA PHE A 268 9.78 9.99 -9.67
C PHE A 268 11.09 10.03 -10.49
N THR A 269 11.22 9.19 -11.52
CA THR A 269 12.40 9.14 -12.40
C THR A 269 12.33 10.10 -13.60
N GLY A 270 11.46 11.12 -13.55
CA GLY A 270 11.51 12.25 -14.46
C GLY A 270 10.68 12.14 -15.74
N LYS A 271 9.72 11.19 -15.84
CA LYS A 271 8.85 11.11 -17.03
C LYS A 271 7.59 11.98 -16.96
N PHE A 272 6.74 11.92 -15.92
CA PHE A 272 5.56 12.83 -15.78
C PHE A 272 5.06 12.94 -14.34
N LEU A 273 4.83 14.15 -13.79
CA LEU A 273 4.36 14.33 -12.39
C LEU A 273 3.12 13.47 -12.05
N ALA A 274 2.27 13.21 -13.05
CA ALA A 274 1.07 12.38 -12.94
C ALA A 274 1.32 10.91 -12.53
N THR A 275 2.54 10.38 -12.74
CA THR A 275 2.87 8.99 -12.34
C THR A 275 3.28 8.87 -10.88
N GLY A 276 3.57 9.99 -10.21
CA GLY A 276 3.97 10.02 -8.80
C GLY A 276 2.78 10.15 -7.85
N ILE A 277 3.05 10.00 -6.55
CA ILE A 277 2.10 10.37 -5.49
C ILE A 277 1.86 11.88 -5.58
N HIS A 278 0.63 12.30 -5.87
CA HIS A 278 0.31 13.71 -6.06
C HIS A 278 -1.05 14.12 -5.47
N TRP A 279 -1.11 15.41 -5.13
CA TRP A 279 -2.28 16.13 -4.65
C TRP A 279 -2.17 17.58 -5.14
N ASP A 280 -2.60 17.84 -6.37
CA ASP A 280 -2.16 19.02 -7.13
C ASP A 280 -2.70 20.36 -6.59
N THR A 281 -3.73 20.32 -5.73
CA THR A 281 -4.20 21.51 -5.02
C THR A 281 -3.28 21.92 -3.87
N TRP A 282 -2.37 21.05 -3.44
CA TRP A 282 -1.34 21.38 -2.46
C TRP A 282 -0.09 21.86 -3.20
N ALA A 283 -0.01 23.18 -3.39
CA ALA A 283 0.99 23.80 -4.23
C ALA A 283 1.64 25.01 -3.57
N GLU A 284 2.90 25.26 -3.92
CA GLU A 284 3.65 26.46 -3.59
C GLU A 284 4.09 27.15 -4.89
N ASN A 285 3.84 28.46 -5.02
CA ASN A 285 4.14 29.22 -6.24
C ASN A 285 3.58 28.58 -7.54
N ASN A 286 2.33 28.10 -7.49
CA ASN A 286 1.64 27.37 -8.57
C ASN A 286 2.32 26.07 -9.02
N LYS A 287 3.18 25.48 -8.18
CA LYS A 287 3.79 24.17 -8.43
C LYS A 287 3.34 23.18 -7.36
N PRO A 288 2.80 22.00 -7.73
CA PRO A 288 2.46 20.95 -6.78
C PRO A 288 3.65 20.60 -5.88
N ILE A 289 3.38 20.45 -4.59
CA ILE A 289 4.37 20.03 -3.61
C ILE A 289 4.62 18.53 -3.76
N ARG A 290 5.90 18.13 -3.70
CA ARG A 290 6.28 16.72 -3.74
C ARG A 290 5.97 16.03 -2.42
N ILE A 291 5.18 14.98 -2.49
CA ILE A 291 4.75 14.19 -1.34
C ILE A 291 5.79 13.11 -1.05
N LYS A 292 6.30 13.12 0.18
CA LYS A 292 7.22 12.12 0.75
C LYS A 292 6.46 10.98 1.41
N SER A 293 5.40 11.29 2.15
CA SER A 293 4.57 10.28 2.80
C SER A 293 3.10 10.69 2.79
N VAL A 294 2.22 9.70 2.75
CA VAL A 294 0.77 9.91 2.80
C VAL A 294 0.10 8.81 3.61
N SER A 295 -0.99 9.16 4.30
CA SER A 295 -1.89 8.19 4.91
C SER A 295 -3.34 8.56 4.67
N MET A 296 -4.16 7.57 4.33
CA MET A 296 -5.61 7.69 4.33
C MET A 296 -6.15 6.90 5.51
N LYS A 297 -6.96 7.55 6.35
CA LYS A 297 -7.58 6.93 7.52
C LYS A 297 -9.04 7.34 7.63
N ILE A 298 -9.86 6.41 8.11
CA ILE A 298 -11.31 6.59 8.28
C ILE A 298 -11.66 6.49 9.76
N ARG A 299 -12.69 7.24 10.17
CA ARG A 299 -13.19 7.17 11.55
C ARG A 299 -14.70 7.26 11.56
N ARG A 300 -15.33 6.41 12.37
CA ARG A 300 -16.77 6.44 12.58
C ARG A 300 -17.16 7.78 13.22
N THR A 301 -18.24 8.36 12.72
CA THR A 301 -18.85 9.57 13.25
C THR A 301 -20.25 9.24 13.73
N TYR A 302 -20.59 9.72 14.92
CA TYR A 302 -21.95 9.59 15.44
C TYR A 302 -22.78 10.73 14.86
N ASN A 303 -23.84 10.39 14.13
CA ASN A 303 -24.80 11.39 13.69
C ASN A 303 -25.63 11.81 14.91
N PRO A 304 -25.55 13.06 15.40
CA PRO A 304 -26.29 13.49 16.58
C PRO A 304 -27.81 13.46 16.40
N TYR A 305 -28.30 13.27 15.16
CA TYR A 305 -29.72 13.29 14.82
C TYR A 305 -30.39 11.91 14.76
N PHE A 306 -29.65 10.82 14.95
CA PHE A 306 -30.21 9.46 15.04
C PHE A 306 -29.81 8.83 16.37
N LYS A 307 -30.66 9.02 17.39
CA LYS A 307 -30.74 8.22 18.61
C LYS A 307 -32.13 7.62 18.70
#